data_AF-A0AAX2KUN0-F1
#
_entry.id   AF-A0AAX2KUN0-F1
#
_cell.length_a   1.000
_cell.length_b   1.000
_cell.length_c   1.000
_cell.angle_alpha   90.00
_cell.angle_beta   90.00
_cell.angle_gamma   90.00
#
_symmetry.space_group_name_H-M   'P 1'
#
loop_
_entity.id
_entity.type
_entity.pdbx_description
1 polymer ?
#
loop_
_entity_poly.entity_id
_entity_poly.type
_entity_poly.pdbx_seq_one_letter_code
_entity_poly.pdbx_strand_id
1 'polypeptide(L)'
;MISSSDRKQAVELIQEANRNGARLTYACNELNISVRTYERWTREGTIAHDQRPLAKRPVPKNKLTDQEREKIIETVSKKEFMNLPPSQIVPKTCGLLDLYCIRV
;
A
#
# COMPACT_ATOMS: atom_id res chain seq x y z
N MET A 1 9.03 0.25 5.63
CA MET A 1 8.23 -0.86 6.18
C MET A 1 9.12 -1.58 7.17
N ILE A 2 8.62 -1.97 8.36
CA ILE A 2 9.42 -2.75 9.33
C ILE A 2 9.25 -4.22 8.98
N SER A 3 10.35 -4.89 8.60
CA SER A 3 10.33 -6.28 8.17
C SER A 3 9.94 -7.20 9.34
N SER A 4 9.53 -8.44 9.03
CA SER A 4 9.21 -9.40 10.11
C SER A 4 10.43 -9.71 11.00
N SER A 5 11.64 -9.65 10.45
CA SER A 5 12.89 -9.82 11.20
C SER A 5 13.12 -8.64 12.15
N ASP A 6 12.99 -7.42 11.65
CA ASP A 6 13.20 -6.20 12.46
C ASP A 6 12.18 -6.10 13.60
N ARG A 7 10.93 -6.55 13.37
CA ARG A 7 9.92 -6.64 14.44
C ARG A 7 10.33 -7.61 15.54
N LYS A 8 10.90 -8.76 15.18
CA LYS A 8 11.39 -9.75 16.16
C LYS A 8 12.47 -9.14 17.03
N GLN A 9 13.49 -8.58 16.39
CA GLN A 9 14.60 -7.93 17.08
C GLN A 9 14.14 -6.77 17.96
N ALA A 10 13.21 -5.92 17.48
CA ALA A 10 12.68 -4.82 18.26
C ALA A 10 11.94 -5.29 19.52
N VAL A 11 11.11 -6.34 19.41
CA VAL A 11 10.41 -6.91 20.56
C VAL A 11 11.38 -7.53 21.56
N GLU A 12 12.40 -8.25 21.10
CA GLU A 12 13.44 -8.85 21.96
C GLU A 12 14.18 -7.78 22.77
N LEU A 13 14.64 -6.71 22.10
CA LEU A 13 15.34 -5.59 22.75
C LEU A 13 14.44 -4.85 23.75
N ILE A 14 13.17 -4.61 23.41
CA ILE A 14 12.22 -3.97 24.32
C ILE A 14 11.96 -4.84 25.55
N GLN A 15 11.81 -6.15 25.36
CA GLN A 15 11.60 -7.08 26.47
C GLN A 15 12.84 -7.17 27.35
N GLU A 16 14.04 -7.16 26.78
CA GLU A 16 15.30 -7.12 27.52
C GLU A 16 15.40 -5.86 28.39
N ALA A 17 15.19 -4.68 27.80
CA ALA A 17 15.19 -3.42 28.53
C ALA A 17 14.14 -3.41 29.66
N ASN A 18 12.94 -3.95 29.39
CA ASN A 18 11.87 -4.03 30.39
C ASN A 18 12.21 -5.00 31.53
N ARG A 19 12.86 -6.15 31.24
CA ARG A 19 13.36 -7.07 32.27
C ARG A 19 14.46 -6.43 33.13
N ASN A 20 15.27 -5.56 32.54
CA ASN A 20 16.29 -4.78 33.24
C ASN A 20 15.73 -3.57 34.01
N GLY A 21 14.40 -3.40 34.04
CA GLY A 21 13.71 -2.40 34.87
C GLY A 21 13.29 -1.12 34.14
N ALA A 22 13.53 -1.00 32.84
CA ALA A 22 13.02 0.14 32.07
C ALA A 22 11.50 0.04 31.91
N ARG A 23 10.75 1.15 32.04
CA ARG A 23 9.32 1.11 31.72
C ARG A 23 9.15 0.84 30.22
N LEU A 24 8.15 0.04 29.87
CA LEU A 24 7.81 -0.29 28.49
C LEU A 24 7.69 0.96 27.59
N THR A 25 7.14 2.06 28.11
CA THR A 25 7.02 3.35 27.38
C THR A 25 8.38 3.89 26.94
N TYR A 26 9.38 3.88 27.83
CA TYR A 26 10.71 4.40 27.53
C TYR A 26 11.46 3.45 26.58
N ALA A 27 11.37 2.13 26.81
CA ALA A 27 11.96 1.14 25.91
C ALA A 27 11.39 1.22 24.49
N CYS A 28 10.08 1.44 24.33
CA CYS A 28 9.45 1.66 23.02
C CYS A 28 9.92 2.97 22.37
N ASN A 29 10.07 4.04 23.16
CA ASN A 29 10.48 5.35 22.67
C ASN A 29 11.91 5.35 22.10
N GLU A 30 12.85 4.59 22.68
CA GLU A 30 14.22 4.47 22.16
C GLU A 30 14.27 3.93 20.73
N LEU A 31 13.36 3.01 20.39
CA LEU A 31 13.22 2.47 19.04
C LEU A 31 12.27 3.31 18.15
N ASN A 32 11.83 4.48 18.62
CA ASN A 32 10.85 5.34 17.96
C ASN A 32 9.55 4.59 17.58
N ILE A 33 9.12 3.64 18.41
CA ILE A 33 7.84 2.96 18.24
C ILE A 33 6.89 3.31 19.37
N SER A 34 5.60 3.38 19.07
CA SER A 34 4.60 3.57 20.12
C SER A 34 4.34 2.26 20.86
N VAL A 35 3.96 2.35 22.14
CA VAL A 35 3.54 1.19 22.95
C VAL A 35 2.41 0.41 22.26
N ARG A 36 1.45 1.11 21.64
CA ARG A 36 0.38 0.47 20.85
C ARG A 36 0.90 -0.37 19.68
N THR A 37 2.02 0.03 19.08
CA THR A 37 2.64 -0.75 17.99
C THR A 37 3.26 -2.03 18.53
N TYR A 38 3.97 -1.93 19.65
CA TYR A 38 4.51 -3.09 20.37
C TYR A 38 3.40 -4.06 20.81
N GLU A 39 2.33 -3.55 21.43
CA GLU A 39 1.16 -4.35 21.84
C GLU A 39 0.52 -5.03 20.63
N ARG A 40 0.37 -4.31 19.51
CA ARG A 40 -0.18 -4.90 18.27
C ARG A 40 0.69 -6.03 17.73
N TRP A 41 2.02 -5.92 17.85
CA TRP A 41 2.93 -7.00 17.42
C TRP A 41 2.88 -8.21 18.34
N THR A 42 2.57 -8.03 19.63
CA THR A 42 2.64 -9.09 20.65
C THR A 42 1.27 -9.66 21.06
N ARG A 43 0.16 -9.11 20.54
CA ARG A 43 -1.22 -9.42 20.94
C ARG A 43 -1.60 -10.90 20.87
N GLU A 44 -1.11 -11.64 19.89
CA GLU A 44 -1.48 -13.06 19.69
C GLU A 44 -0.46 -14.04 20.30
N GLY A 45 0.36 -13.57 21.25
CA GLY A 45 1.40 -14.38 21.91
C GLY A 45 2.60 -14.72 21.00
N THR A 46 2.51 -14.41 19.71
CA THR A 46 3.59 -14.49 18.72
C THR A 46 3.76 -13.14 18.03
N ILE A 47 4.98 -12.88 17.54
CA ILE A 47 5.30 -11.61 16.88
C ILE A 47 4.62 -11.58 15.51
N ALA A 48 3.57 -10.76 15.40
CA ALA A 48 2.74 -10.70 14.21
C ALA A 48 3.55 -10.30 12.98
N HIS A 49 3.58 -11.19 11.99
CA HIS A 49 4.18 -10.94 10.67
C HIS A 49 3.51 -9.76 9.97
N ASP A 50 4.19 -9.19 8.96
CA ASP A 50 3.53 -8.22 8.09
C ASP A 50 2.44 -8.92 7.29
N GLN A 51 1.18 -8.55 7.52
CA GLN A 51 0.03 -9.12 6.84
C GLN A 51 -0.25 -8.43 5.49
N ARG A 52 0.41 -7.29 5.19
CA ARG A 52 0.20 -6.57 3.92
C ARG A 52 0.55 -7.39 2.66
N PRO A 53 1.61 -8.23 2.65
CA PRO A 53 1.88 -9.13 1.53
C PRO A 53 0.90 -10.30 1.44
N LEU A 54 0.38 -10.76 2.58
CA LEU A 54 -0.55 -11.89 2.69
C LEU A 54 -2.00 -11.50 2.39
N ALA A 55 -2.30 -10.20 2.39
CA ALA A 55 -3.62 -9.69 2.09
C ALA A 55 -4.05 -10.10 0.67
N LYS A 56 -5.15 -10.85 0.59
CA LYS A 56 -5.79 -11.17 -0.69
C LYS A 56 -6.22 -9.88 -1.38
N ARG A 57 -5.59 -9.56 -2.51
CA ARG A 57 -5.97 -8.43 -3.37
C ARG A 57 -6.70 -8.99 -4.60
N PRO A 58 -8.02 -9.23 -4.53
CA PRO A 58 -8.76 -9.64 -5.70
C PRO A 58 -8.62 -8.58 -6.80
N VAL A 59 -8.65 -9.04 -8.04
CA VAL A 59 -8.66 -8.13 -9.19
C VAL A 59 -9.89 -7.23 -9.09
N PRO A 60 -9.73 -5.90 -9.17
CA PRO A 60 -10.89 -5.01 -9.15
C PRO A 60 -11.77 -5.31 -10.37
N LYS A 61 -13.10 -5.26 -10.19
CA LYS A 61 -14.08 -5.48 -11.27
C LYS A 61 -13.83 -4.57 -12.48
N ASN A 62 -13.24 -3.41 -12.22
CA ASN A 62 -13.03 -2.34 -13.19
C ASN A 62 -11.59 -2.36 -13.73
N LYS A 63 -10.86 -3.48 -13.57
CA LYS A 63 -9.53 -3.65 -14.15
C LYS A 63 -9.65 -3.62 -15.68
N LEU A 64 -8.95 -2.67 -16.30
CA LEU A 64 -8.78 -2.64 -17.75
C LEU A 64 -8.12 -3.94 -18.22
N THR A 65 -8.76 -4.58 -19.19
CA THR A 65 -8.19 -5.68 -19.98
C THR A 65 -7.03 -5.17 -20.83
N ASP A 66 -6.18 -6.08 -21.27
CA ASP A 66 -5.01 -5.71 -22.09
C ASP A 66 -5.43 -5.08 -23.43
N GLN A 67 -6.52 -5.56 -24.02
CA GLN A 67 -7.12 -4.99 -25.23
C GLN A 67 -7.64 -3.55 -25.00
N GLU A 68 -8.31 -3.29 -23.88
CA GLU A 68 -8.76 -1.94 -23.53
C GLU A 68 -7.56 -1.01 -23.32
N ARG A 69 -6.46 -1.50 -22.72
CA ARG A 69 -5.21 -0.74 -22.55
C ARG A 69 -4.57 -0.40 -23.88
N GLU A 70 -4.47 -1.35 -24.80
CA GLU A 70 -3.92 -1.11 -26.14
C GLU A 70 -4.74 -0.08 -26.91
N LYS A 71 -6.07 -0.19 -26.86
CA LYS A 71 -6.97 0.79 -27.50
C LYS A 71 -6.80 2.20 -26.92
N ILE A 72 -6.58 2.33 -25.61
CA ILE A 72 -6.30 3.62 -24.97
C ILE A 72 -4.96 4.19 -25.48
N ILE A 73 -3.90 3.37 -25.51
CA ILE A 73 -2.58 3.79 -25.99
C ILE A 73 -2.68 4.25 -27.45
N GLU A 74 -3.29 3.45 -28.31
CA GLU A 74 -3.49 3.79 -29.72
C GLU A 74 -4.24 5.12 -29.88
N THR A 75 -5.31 5.32 -29.12
CA THR A 75 -6.14 6.53 -29.22
C THR A 75 -5.37 7.77 -28.76
N VAL A 76 -4.65 7.69 -27.64
CA VAL A 76 -3.88 8.83 -27.10
C VAL A 76 -2.65 9.14 -27.97
N SER A 77 -2.10 8.15 -28.67
CA SER A 77 -0.98 8.35 -29.61
C SER A 77 -1.38 8.95 -30.95
N LYS A 78 -2.67 9.20 -31.23
CA LYS A 78 -3.11 9.85 -32.47
C LYS A 78 -2.65 11.32 -32.51
N LYS A 79 -2.40 11.82 -33.72
CA LYS A 79 -1.93 13.20 -33.96
C LYS A 79 -2.80 14.27 -33.29
N GLU A 80 -4.10 14.01 -33.15
CA GLU A 80 -5.08 14.89 -32.53
C GLU A 80 -4.85 15.14 -31.03
N PHE A 81 -4.17 14.20 -30.34
CA PHE A 81 -3.95 14.23 -28.89
C PHE A 81 -2.49 14.45 -28.49
N MET A 82 -1.53 14.38 -29.43
CA MET A 82 -0.09 14.46 -29.13
C MET A 82 0.33 15.73 -28.37
N ASN A 83 -0.34 16.86 -28.60
CA ASN A 83 0.00 18.14 -27.99
C ASN A 83 -0.92 18.53 -26.84
N LEU A 84 -1.83 17.66 -26.42
CA LEU A 84 -2.80 17.96 -25.38
C LEU A 84 -2.34 17.40 -24.02
N PRO A 85 -2.52 18.13 -22.91
CA PRO A 85 -2.28 17.59 -21.58
C PRO A 85 -3.35 16.54 -21.21
N PRO A 86 -3.06 15.61 -20.28
CA PRO A 86 -4.01 14.58 -19.84
C PRO A 86 -5.38 15.14 -19.40
N SER A 87 -5.40 16.33 -18.77
CA SER A 87 -6.63 17.01 -18.34
C SER A 87 -7.57 17.39 -19.48
N GLN A 88 -7.05 17.53 -20.71
CA GLN A 88 -7.82 17.81 -21.92
C GLN A 88 -8.07 16.56 -22.76
N ILE A 89 -7.16 15.57 -22.71
CA ILE A 89 -7.32 14.29 -23.39
C ILE A 89 -8.48 13.49 -22.78
N VAL A 90 -8.55 13.40 -21.45
CA VAL A 90 -9.56 12.56 -20.76
C VAL A 90 -10.99 12.99 -21.07
N PRO A 91 -11.40 14.28 -20.98
CA PRO A 91 -12.74 14.71 -21.35
C PRO A 91 -13.08 14.49 -22.83
N LYS A 92 -12.11 14.69 -23.73
CA LYS A 92 -12.30 14.51 -25.18
C LYS A 92 -12.44 13.04 -25.58
N THR A 93 -11.74 12.15 -24.88
CA THR A 93 -11.78 10.71 -25.13
C THR A 93 -12.96 10.02 -24.43
N CYS A 94 -13.50 10.60 -23.36
CA CYS A 94 -14.66 10.09 -22.62
C CYS A 94 -15.90 9.88 -23.49
N GLY A 95 -16.11 10.72 -24.52
CA GLY A 95 -17.24 10.58 -25.45
C GLY A 95 -16.99 9.68 -26.68
N LEU A 96 -15.73 9.35 -26.98
CA LEU A 96 -15.35 8.52 -28.14
C LEU A 96 -15.04 7.08 -27.76
N LEU A 97 -14.70 6.88 -26.50
CA LEU A 97 -14.46 5.58 -25.89
C LEU A 97 -15.50 5.47 -24.78
N ASP A 98 -16.64 4.82 -25.05
CA ASP A 98 -17.64 4.36 -24.05
C ASP A 98 -17.02 3.54 -22.87
N LEU A 99 -15.70 3.40 -22.86
CA LEU A 99 -14.84 2.77 -21.87
C LEU A 99 -14.56 3.65 -20.64
N TYR A 100 -14.84 4.95 -20.68
CA TYR A 100 -14.50 5.88 -19.59
C TYR A 100 -15.66 6.32 -18.70
N CYS A 101 -16.91 5.95 -19.03
CA CYS A 101 -18.01 6.07 -18.09
C CYS A 101 -17.94 4.93 -17.08
N ILE A 102 -16.95 5.06 -16.20
CA ILE A 102 -16.84 4.51 -14.85
C ILE A 102 -17.75 3.28 -14.66
N ARG A 103 -17.21 2.08 -14.96
CA ARG A 103 -17.61 0.93 -14.17
C ARG A 103 -17.24 1.31 -12.72
N VAL A 104 -18.21 1.77 -11.92
CA VAL A 104 -18.10 1.87 -10.46
C VAL A 104 -18.49 0.50 -9.92
#